data_AF-A0A969NJV5-F1
#
_entry.id   AF-A0A969NJV5-F1
#
_cell.length_a   1.000
_cell.length_b   1.000
_cell.length_c   1.000
_cell.angle_alpha   90.00
_cell.angle_beta   90.00
_cell.angle_gamma   90.00
#
_symmetry.space_group_name_H-M   'P 1'
#
loop_
_entity.id
_entity.type
_entity.pdbx_description
1 polymer ?
#
loop_
_entity_poly.entity_id
_entity_poly.type
_entity_poly.pdbx_seq_one_letter_code
_entity_poly.pdbx_strand_id
1 'polypeptide(L)'
;MTGRVAMPPAMSLMEEQEPGPLYLVGYIPVDKKTLNAIPFSMVDKIEILKNPTKLAIYGSRGAFGVIVILLKDGSASKSYIAPVLSSLNRNISGYYQARNFYAPHYDIPASENSKPDFRTTIFWEPNLITDSEGNAGCSFFNPDNSGSISVAVEGITEGGAPLVSRTVYSIK
;
A
#
# COMPACT_ATOMS: atom_id res chain seq x y z
N MET A 1 3.05 -47.21 67.44
CA MET A 1 3.07 -47.38 65.97
C MET A 1 1.99 -46.49 65.41
N THR A 2 2.35 -45.35 64.83
CA THR A 2 1.38 -44.34 64.39
C THR A 2 1.84 -43.83 63.03
N GLY A 3 1.15 -44.27 61.98
CA GLY A 3 1.44 -43.85 60.61
C GLY A 3 0.81 -42.50 60.31
N ARG A 4 1.59 -41.57 59.78
CA ARG A 4 1.10 -40.31 59.20
C ARG A 4 1.03 -40.48 57.69
N VAL A 5 -0.17 -40.35 57.12
CA VAL A 5 -0.38 -40.25 55.67
C VAL A 5 -0.20 -38.79 55.29
N ALA A 6 0.80 -38.50 54.45
CA ALA A 6 0.99 -37.19 53.87
C ALA A 6 0.04 -37.02 52.67
N MET A 7 -0.86 -36.04 52.73
CA MET A 7 -1.58 -35.58 51.55
C MET A 7 -0.60 -34.79 50.67
N PRO A 8 -0.53 -35.04 49.35
CA PRO A 8 0.25 -34.20 48.47
C PRO A 8 -0.32 -32.77 48.47
N PRO A 9 0.52 -31.74 48.34
CA PRO A 9 0.05 -30.36 48.25
C PRO A 9 -0.88 -30.23 47.03
N ALA A 10 -1.96 -29.45 47.20
CA ALA A 10 -2.92 -29.17 46.14
C ALA A 10 -2.16 -28.71 44.88
N MET A 11 -2.33 -29.47 43.81
CA MET A 11 -1.77 -29.17 42.50
C MET A 11 -2.30 -27.79 42.09
N SER A 12 -1.38 -26.85 41.92
CA SER A 12 -1.66 -25.50 41.41
C SER A 12 -2.62 -25.59 40.23
N LEU A 13 -3.70 -24.81 40.27
CA LEU A 13 -4.55 -24.52 39.11
C LEU A 13 -3.65 -23.90 38.03
N MET A 14 -2.99 -24.74 37.25
CA MET A 14 -2.46 -24.34 35.96
C MET A 14 -3.69 -23.98 35.15
N GLU A 15 -3.80 -22.69 34.81
CA GLU A 15 -4.77 -22.19 33.84
C GLU A 15 -4.62 -23.08 32.60
N GLU A 16 -5.55 -24.03 32.41
CA GLU A 16 -5.56 -24.89 31.23
C GLU A 16 -5.62 -23.96 30.04
N GLN A 17 -4.50 -23.89 29.31
CA GLN A 17 -4.42 -23.11 28.11
C GLN A 17 -5.33 -23.79 27.09
N GLU A 18 -6.60 -23.37 27.08
CA GLU A 18 -7.66 -23.83 26.17
C GLU A 18 -7.07 -24.09 24.78
N PRO A 19 -7.25 -25.31 24.22
CA PRO A 19 -6.69 -25.65 22.92
C PRO A 19 -7.20 -24.65 21.89
N GLY A 20 -6.30 -23.82 21.38
CA GLY A 20 -6.66 -22.67 20.57
C GLY A 20 -5.47 -22.14 19.80
N PRO A 21 -5.71 -21.25 18.83
CA PRO A 21 -4.65 -20.73 17.98
C PRO A 21 -3.64 -19.93 18.80
N LEU A 22 -2.39 -19.93 18.34
CA LEU A 22 -1.36 -19.05 18.88
C LEU A 22 -1.58 -17.63 18.38
N TYR A 23 -1.67 -16.66 19.30
CA TYR A 23 -1.80 -15.24 18.97
C TYR A 23 -0.42 -14.58 18.98
N LEU A 24 -0.11 -13.85 17.92
CA LEU A 24 1.12 -13.05 17.81
C LEU A 24 0.77 -11.58 17.56
N VAL A 25 1.46 -10.66 18.22
CA VAL A 25 1.42 -9.22 17.94
C VAL A 25 2.79 -8.80 17.45
N GLY A 26 2.90 -8.32 16.22
CA GLY A 26 4.21 -8.03 15.61
C GLY A 26 5.15 -9.24 15.59
N TYR A 27 4.60 -10.45 15.40
CA TYR A 27 5.29 -11.75 15.47
C TYR A 27 5.77 -12.20 16.86
N ILE A 28 5.42 -11.46 17.91
CA ILE A 28 5.72 -11.83 19.30
C ILE A 28 4.51 -12.55 19.90
N PRO A 29 4.66 -13.73 20.52
CA PRO A 29 3.54 -14.44 21.10
C PRO A 29 2.95 -13.68 22.29
N VAL A 30 1.64 -13.52 22.28
CA VAL A 30 0.87 -12.88 23.35
C VAL A 30 -0.24 -13.78 23.84
N ASP A 31 -0.68 -13.54 25.07
CA ASP A 31 -1.85 -14.17 25.66
C ASP A 31 -3.15 -13.46 25.23
N LYS A 32 -4.29 -14.12 25.43
CA LYS A 32 -5.61 -13.58 25.07
C LYS A 32 -5.95 -12.29 25.84
N LYS A 33 -5.46 -12.10 27.08
CA LYS A 33 -5.77 -10.90 27.88
C LYS A 33 -5.05 -9.69 27.30
N THR A 34 -3.76 -9.82 26.98
CA THR A 34 -3.00 -8.79 26.27
C THR A 34 -3.59 -8.48 24.90
N LEU A 35 -4.06 -9.51 24.19
CA LEU A 35 -4.69 -9.32 22.89
C LEU A 35 -5.94 -8.43 22.95
N ASN A 36 -6.83 -8.69 23.90
CA ASN A 36 -8.06 -7.92 24.07
C ASN A 36 -7.81 -6.46 24.51
N ALA A 37 -6.63 -6.16 25.05
CA ALA A 37 -6.23 -4.82 25.43
C ALA A 37 -5.81 -3.96 24.22
N ILE A 38 -5.61 -4.55 23.04
CA ILE A 38 -5.23 -3.82 21.84
C ILE A 38 -6.48 -3.16 21.23
N PRO A 39 -6.52 -1.81 21.13
CA PRO A 39 -7.65 -1.14 20.49
C PRO A 39 -7.64 -1.41 18.97
N PHE A 40 -8.83 -1.62 18.40
CA PHE A 40 -8.99 -1.90 16.97
C PHE A 40 -8.38 -0.80 16.07
N SER A 41 -8.36 0.45 16.53
CA SER A 41 -7.76 1.57 15.80
C SER A 41 -6.26 1.39 15.51
N MET A 42 -5.56 0.62 16.36
CA MET A 42 -4.12 0.33 16.22
C MET A 42 -3.83 -0.86 15.30
N VAL A 43 -4.83 -1.65 14.89
CA VAL A 43 -4.62 -2.85 14.05
C VAL A 43 -4.47 -2.44 12.58
N ASP A 44 -3.34 -2.77 11.97
CA ASP A 44 -3.09 -2.61 10.53
C ASP A 44 -3.61 -3.81 9.74
N LYS A 45 -3.15 -5.01 10.13
CA LYS A 45 -3.41 -6.24 9.38
C LYS A 45 -3.52 -7.45 10.32
N ILE A 46 -4.40 -8.38 9.95
CA ILE A 46 -4.52 -9.69 10.61
C ILE A 46 -4.16 -10.77 9.59
N GLU A 47 -3.17 -11.59 9.91
CA GLU A 47 -2.77 -12.75 9.11
C GLU A 47 -3.18 -14.04 9.82
N ILE A 48 -3.81 -14.94 9.07
CA ILE A 48 -4.25 -16.24 9.59
C ILE A 48 -3.44 -17.33 8.89
N LEU A 49 -2.63 -18.05 9.67
CA LEU A 49 -1.80 -19.15 9.20
C LEU A 49 -2.50 -20.46 9.53
N LYS A 50 -2.90 -21.20 8.49
CA LYS A 50 -3.47 -22.55 8.58
C LYS A 50 -2.70 -23.58 7.78
N ASN A 51 -1.80 -23.14 6.89
CA ASN A 51 -1.05 -24.02 6.02
C ASN A 51 0.08 -24.72 6.81
N PRO A 52 0.20 -26.06 6.75
CA PRO A 52 1.24 -26.81 7.46
C PRO A 52 2.66 -26.28 7.24
N THR A 53 3.01 -25.85 6.03
CA THR A 53 4.33 -25.30 5.70
C THR A 53 4.60 -23.99 6.44
N LYS A 54 3.58 -23.15 6.63
CA LYS A 54 3.70 -21.88 7.38
C LYS A 54 3.65 -22.08 8.90
N LEU A 55 3.05 -23.18 9.36
CA LEU A 55 2.91 -23.50 10.79
C LEU A 55 4.15 -24.20 11.37
N ALA A 56 4.96 -24.84 10.53
CA ALA A 56 6.15 -25.58 10.95
C ALA A 56 7.10 -24.76 11.84
N ILE A 57 7.24 -23.45 11.59
CA ILE A 57 8.12 -22.57 12.39
C ILE A 57 7.60 -22.31 13.81
N TYR A 58 6.32 -22.59 14.08
CA TYR A 58 5.68 -22.40 15.40
C TYR A 58 5.53 -23.71 16.18
N GLY A 59 5.94 -24.85 15.60
CA GLY A 59 5.90 -26.16 16.25
C GLY A 59 4.52 -26.54 16.77
N SER A 60 4.48 -27.27 17.89
CA SER A 60 3.23 -27.72 18.54
C SER A 60 2.32 -26.57 18.97
N ARG A 61 2.87 -25.38 19.22
CA ARG A 61 2.10 -24.18 19.61
C ARG A 61 1.22 -23.66 18.47
N GLY A 62 1.61 -23.93 17.22
CA GLY A 62 0.82 -23.60 16.03
C GLY A 62 -0.14 -24.71 15.60
N ALA A 63 -0.28 -25.80 16.36
CA ALA A 63 -1.08 -26.97 15.95
C ALA A 63 -2.55 -26.61 15.65
N PHE A 64 -3.10 -25.63 16.36
CA PHE A 64 -4.46 -25.12 16.18
C PHE A 64 -4.53 -23.87 15.26
N GLY A 65 -3.46 -23.59 14.53
CA GLY A 65 -3.30 -22.39 13.70
C GLY A 65 -2.64 -21.24 14.45
N VAL A 66 -2.24 -20.21 13.70
CA VAL A 66 -1.58 -19.01 14.23
C VAL A 66 -2.29 -17.78 13.68
N ILE A 67 -2.60 -16.83 14.55
CA ILE A 67 -3.19 -15.54 14.21
C ILE A 67 -2.16 -14.45 14.53
N VAL A 68 -1.71 -13.74 13.50
CA VAL A 68 -0.74 -12.64 13.62
C VAL A 68 -1.46 -11.32 13.45
N ILE A 69 -1.24 -10.40 14.37
CA ILE A 69 -1.82 -9.06 14.36
C ILE A 69 -0.67 -8.06 14.25
N LEU A 70 -0.72 -7.26 13.19
CA LEU A 70 0.26 -6.21 12.90
C LEU A 70 -0.38 -4.86 13.26
N LEU A 71 0.40 -3.99 13.91
CA LEU A 71 -0.07 -2.67 14.34
C LEU A 71 0.31 -1.59 13.32
N LYS A 72 -0.50 -0.52 13.22
CA LYS A 72 -0.34 0.58 12.24
C LYS A 72 0.87 1.44 12.49
N ASP A 73 1.31 1.54 13.74
CA ASP A 73 2.56 2.19 14.08
C ASP A 73 3.65 1.15 14.32
N GLY A 74 4.87 1.47 13.89
CA GLY A 74 6.06 0.67 14.17
C GLY A 74 6.46 0.67 15.66
N SER A 75 5.49 0.73 16.58
CA SER A 75 5.64 0.69 18.04
C SER A 75 5.99 -0.71 18.55
N ALA A 76 5.71 -1.75 17.77
CA ALA A 76 6.38 -3.03 17.92
C ALA A 76 7.84 -2.85 17.44
N SER A 77 8.76 -2.73 18.40
CA SER A 77 10.21 -2.71 18.24
C SER A 77 10.67 -3.30 16.90
N LYS A 78 11.42 -2.54 16.11
CA LYS A 78 12.19 -3.00 14.93
C LYS A 78 13.22 -4.06 15.35
N SER A 79 12.75 -5.23 15.76
CA SER A 79 13.55 -6.41 16.00
C SER A 79 13.59 -7.15 14.68
N TYR A 80 14.80 -7.28 14.15
CA TYR A 80 15.13 -7.94 12.89
C TYR A 80 14.37 -9.26 12.73
N ILE A 81 13.31 -9.25 11.91
CA ILE A 81 12.72 -10.47 11.37
C ILE A 81 13.59 -10.81 10.16
N ALA A 82 14.36 -11.89 10.28
CA ALA A 82 15.03 -12.51 9.13
C ALA A 82 13.99 -12.71 8.02
N PRO A 83 14.28 -12.31 6.77
CA PRO A 83 13.27 -12.30 5.73
C PRO A 83 12.73 -13.71 5.54
N VAL A 84 11.46 -13.92 5.95
CA VAL A 84 10.71 -15.08 5.52
C VAL A 84 10.71 -15.01 3.99
N LEU A 85 11.27 -16.04 3.35
CA LEU A 85 11.45 -16.21 1.89
C LEU A 85 10.13 -16.23 1.08
N SER A 86 9.05 -15.66 1.62
CA SER A 86 7.75 -15.53 0.97
C SER A 86 7.03 -14.21 1.29
N SER A 87 7.65 -13.28 2.02
CA SER A 87 7.18 -11.89 2.04
C SER A 87 7.60 -11.23 0.74
N LEU A 88 6.75 -11.34 -0.27
CA LEU A 88 6.73 -10.40 -1.38
C LEU A 88 6.45 -9.01 -0.76
N ASN A 89 7.51 -8.31 -0.35
CA ASN A 89 7.51 -6.86 -0.17
C ASN A 89 7.33 -6.21 -1.55
N ARG A 90 6.19 -6.47 -2.18
CA ARG A 90 5.74 -5.74 -3.34
C ARG A 90 5.28 -4.41 -2.78
N ASN A 91 6.11 -3.40 -2.91
CA ASN A 91 5.61 -2.04 -2.96
C ASN A 91 4.60 -2.00 -4.11
N ILE A 92 3.33 -2.20 -3.78
CA ILE A 92 2.24 -1.88 -4.69
C ILE A 92 2.24 -0.37 -4.69
N SER A 93 2.90 0.22 -5.69
CA SER A 93 2.74 1.64 -5.95
C SER A 93 1.24 1.87 -6.07
N GLY A 94 0.66 2.60 -5.12
CA GLY A 94 -0.76 2.90 -5.12
C GLY A 94 -1.14 3.70 -6.37
N TYR A 95 -2.42 4.06 -6.45
CA TYR A 95 -2.89 4.96 -7.50
C TYR A 95 -2.05 6.25 -7.50
N TYR A 96 -1.50 6.60 -8.65
CA TYR A 96 -0.84 7.88 -8.87
C TYR A 96 -1.88 8.98 -8.61
N GLN A 97 -1.73 9.75 -7.53
CA GLN A 97 -2.51 10.98 -7.39
C GLN A 97 -2.14 11.88 -8.57
N ALA A 98 -3.15 12.23 -9.39
CA ALA A 98 -2.97 13.16 -10.48
C ALA A 98 -2.27 14.42 -9.95
N ARG A 99 -1.01 14.61 -10.32
CA ARG A 99 -0.33 15.87 -10.03
C ARG A 99 -0.99 16.92 -10.93
N ASN A 100 -1.38 18.06 -10.37
CA ASN A 100 -1.66 19.22 -11.20
C ASN A 100 -0.34 19.60 -11.88
N PHE A 101 -0.27 19.45 -13.20
CA PHE A 101 0.93 19.78 -13.95
C PHE A 101 1.08 21.30 -14.01
N TYR A 102 2.30 21.79 -13.84
CA TYR A 102 2.56 23.23 -13.90
C TYR A 102 2.41 23.72 -15.34
N ALA A 103 1.37 24.50 -15.60
CA ALA A 103 1.24 25.33 -16.80
C ALA A 103 1.71 26.75 -16.43
N PRO A 104 2.77 27.29 -17.05
CA PRO A 104 3.16 28.67 -16.86
C PRO A 104 2.04 29.58 -17.35
N HIS A 105 1.77 30.66 -16.61
CA HIS A 105 0.86 31.71 -17.04
C HIS A 105 1.55 32.59 -18.08
N TYR A 106 1.21 32.40 -19.35
CA TYR A 106 1.72 33.22 -20.46
C TYR A 106 0.86 34.46 -20.76
N ASP A 107 -0.23 34.67 -20.03
CA ASP A 107 -1.12 35.82 -20.20
C ASP A 107 -0.51 37.14 -19.65
N ILE A 108 0.79 37.16 -19.35
CA ILE A 108 1.54 38.32 -18.89
C ILE A 108 2.33 38.97 -20.04
N PRO A 109 2.57 40.29 -20.00
CA PRO A 109 3.40 40.95 -21.01
C PRO A 109 4.78 40.30 -21.10
N ALA A 110 5.31 40.14 -22.32
CA ALA A 110 6.61 39.51 -22.57
C ALA A 110 7.78 40.15 -21.79
N SER A 111 7.63 41.40 -21.33
CA SER A 111 8.60 42.09 -20.46
C SER A 111 8.73 41.51 -19.05
N GLU A 112 7.72 40.79 -18.56
CA GLU A 112 7.71 40.16 -17.23
C GLU A 112 8.02 38.65 -17.28
N ASN A 113 8.08 38.08 -18.50
CA ASN A 113 8.38 36.67 -18.73
C ASN A 113 9.89 36.48 -18.94
N SER A 114 10.69 36.70 -17.90
CA SER A 114 12.16 36.78 -17.98
C SER A 114 12.88 35.43 -17.99
N LYS A 115 12.15 34.32 -17.80
CA LYS A 115 12.74 32.98 -17.73
C LYS A 115 12.47 32.21 -19.02
N PRO A 116 13.53 31.76 -19.73
CA PRO A 116 13.37 30.88 -20.89
C PRO A 116 12.59 29.61 -20.52
N ASP A 117 11.63 29.22 -21.37
CA ASP A 117 10.86 27.98 -21.23
C ASP A 117 11.46 26.84 -22.06
N PHE A 118 11.97 25.82 -21.37
CA PHE A 118 12.51 24.61 -21.97
C PHE A 118 11.80 23.35 -21.48
N ARG A 119 10.51 23.44 -21.14
CA ARG A 119 9.72 22.30 -20.66
C ARG A 119 9.65 21.19 -21.71
N THR A 120 9.87 19.96 -21.26
CA THR A 120 9.73 18.75 -22.08
C THR A 120 8.29 18.23 -22.13
N THR A 121 7.47 18.54 -21.12
CA THR A 121 6.04 18.27 -21.11
C THR A 121 5.29 19.60 -21.17
N ILE A 122 4.66 19.86 -22.31
CA ILE A 122 4.03 21.14 -22.64
C ILE A 122 2.63 21.25 -22.03
N PHE A 123 1.87 20.17 -22.15
CA PHE A 123 0.47 20.08 -21.75
C PHE A 123 0.15 18.66 -21.29
N TRP A 124 -0.66 18.54 -20.25
CA TRP A 124 -1.18 17.26 -19.76
C TRP A 124 -2.54 17.50 -19.10
N GLU A 125 -3.61 16.95 -19.70
CA GLU A 125 -4.97 16.97 -19.18
C GLU A 125 -5.48 15.53 -19.07
N PRO A 126 -5.58 14.95 -17.87
CA PRO A 126 -6.02 13.58 -17.69
C PRO A 126 -7.52 13.40 -17.89
N ASN A 127 -8.31 14.47 -17.79
CA ASN A 127 -9.76 14.40 -17.80
C ASN A 127 -10.34 15.25 -18.92
N LEU A 128 -10.15 14.79 -20.16
CA LEU A 128 -10.73 15.39 -21.34
C LEU A 128 -11.98 14.61 -21.75
N ILE A 129 -13.16 15.21 -21.56
CA ILE A 129 -14.46 14.62 -21.92
C ILE A 129 -14.88 15.17 -23.28
N THR A 130 -15.23 14.29 -24.21
CA THR A 130 -15.75 14.66 -25.53
C THR A 130 -17.20 15.14 -25.45
N ASP A 131 -17.59 16.02 -26.35
CA ASP A 131 -18.99 16.42 -26.52
C ASP A 131 -19.84 15.29 -27.16
N SER A 132 -21.13 15.58 -27.38
CA SER A 132 -22.07 14.64 -28.00
C SER A 132 -21.72 14.24 -29.43
N GLU A 133 -20.83 14.99 -30.10
CA GLU A 133 -20.33 14.70 -31.44
C GLU A 133 -18.99 13.96 -31.42
N GLY A 134 -18.41 13.73 -30.23
CA GLY A 134 -17.13 13.06 -30.04
C GLY A 134 -15.92 14.01 -30.13
N ASN A 135 -16.13 15.32 -30.14
CA ASN A 135 -15.05 16.29 -30.23
C ASN A 135 -14.56 16.70 -28.83
N ALA A 136 -13.25 16.90 -28.69
CA ALA A 136 -12.66 17.56 -27.54
C ALA A 136 -11.48 18.42 -27.98
N GLY A 137 -11.33 19.59 -27.35
CA GLY A 137 -10.29 20.55 -27.67
C GLY A 137 -9.48 20.92 -26.44
N CYS A 138 -8.19 21.20 -26.65
CA CYS A 138 -7.32 21.81 -25.66
C CYS A 138 -6.45 22.87 -26.33
N SER A 139 -5.90 23.79 -25.54
CA SER A 139 -5.00 24.84 -26.02
C SER A 139 -3.82 24.96 -25.07
N PHE A 140 -2.64 25.18 -25.62
CA PHE A 140 -1.40 25.22 -24.87
C PHE A 140 -0.36 26.08 -25.60
N PHE A 141 0.65 26.53 -24.86
CA PHE A 141 1.76 27.32 -25.38
C PHE A 141 2.98 26.45 -25.64
N ASN A 142 3.66 26.67 -26.76
CA ASN A 142 4.91 25.97 -27.10
C ASN A 142 6.08 26.49 -26.24
N PRO A 143 7.11 25.67 -25.99
CA PRO A 143 8.33 26.09 -25.35
C PRO A 143 9.19 26.91 -26.33
N ASP A 144 10.20 27.60 -25.80
CA ASP A 144 11.04 28.53 -26.58
C ASP A 144 12.06 27.80 -27.47
N ASN A 145 12.29 26.51 -27.25
CA ASN A 145 13.24 25.74 -28.04
C ASN A 145 12.63 25.19 -29.34
N SER A 146 13.33 25.34 -30.46
CA SER A 146 13.01 24.66 -31.71
C SER A 146 13.10 23.14 -31.56
N GLY A 147 12.19 22.39 -32.16
CA GLY A 147 12.17 20.94 -32.04
C GLY A 147 10.91 20.30 -32.60
N SER A 148 10.80 18.97 -32.41
CA SER A 148 9.58 18.22 -32.72
C SER A 148 8.80 17.96 -31.44
N ILE A 149 7.51 18.27 -31.46
CA ILE A 149 6.58 18.02 -30.37
C ILE A 149 5.74 16.79 -30.69
N SER A 150 5.72 15.84 -29.76
CA SER A 150 4.88 14.66 -29.83
C SER A 150 3.63 14.87 -28.98
N VAL A 151 2.47 14.64 -29.57
CA VAL A 151 1.17 14.68 -28.92
C VAL A 151 0.62 13.27 -28.86
N ALA A 152 0.25 12.80 -27.67
CA ALA A 152 -0.38 11.52 -27.46
C ALA A 152 -1.71 11.72 -26.74
N VAL A 153 -2.76 11.09 -27.26
CA VAL A 153 -4.10 11.06 -26.69
C VAL A 153 -4.44 9.61 -26.41
N GLU A 154 -4.79 9.32 -25.17
CA GLU A 154 -5.16 7.98 -24.71
C GLU A 154 -6.50 8.10 -23.96
N GLY A 155 -7.42 7.17 -24.20
CA GLY A 155 -8.76 7.23 -23.63
C GLY A 155 -9.51 5.91 -23.68
N ILE A 156 -10.73 5.92 -23.18
CA ILE A 156 -11.64 4.77 -23.16
C ILE A 156 -13.05 5.24 -23.54
N THR A 157 -13.73 4.50 -24.39
CA THR A 157 -15.13 4.79 -24.74
C THR A 157 -16.08 4.37 -23.62
N GLU A 158 -17.34 4.82 -23.67
CA GLU A 158 -18.38 4.36 -22.71
C GLU A 158 -18.55 2.83 -22.71
N GLY A 159 -18.34 2.19 -23.87
CA GLY A 159 -18.36 0.72 -24.01
C GLY A 159 -17.10 0.01 -23.51
N GLY A 160 -16.13 0.74 -22.95
CA GLY A 160 -14.89 0.17 -22.42
C GLY A 160 -13.80 -0.10 -23.47
N ALA A 161 -13.96 0.38 -24.71
CA ALA A 161 -12.95 0.18 -25.75
C ALA A 161 -11.83 1.23 -25.61
N PRO A 162 -10.55 0.83 -25.56
CA PRO A 162 -9.44 1.77 -25.48
C PRO A 162 -9.21 2.49 -26.81
N LEU A 163 -8.81 3.76 -26.75
CA LEU A 163 -8.42 4.60 -27.88
C LEU A 163 -7.01 5.16 -27.64
N VAL A 164 -6.17 5.12 -28.66
CA VAL A 164 -4.84 5.77 -28.66
C VAL A 164 -4.62 6.46 -29.98
N SER A 165 -4.18 7.73 -29.93
CA SER A 165 -3.76 8.51 -31.09
C SER A 165 -2.46 9.24 -30.80
N ARG A 166 -1.58 9.32 -31.81
CA ARG A 166 -0.30 10.03 -31.70
C ARG A 166 -0.07 10.86 -32.94
N THR A 167 0.35 12.11 -32.74
CA THR A 167 0.74 13.02 -33.83
C THR A 167 2.01 13.78 -33.46
N VAL A 168 2.74 14.25 -34.46
CA VAL A 168 3.98 15.00 -34.27
C VAL A 168 3.93 16.24 -35.15
N TYR A 169 4.29 17.39 -34.59
CA TYR A 169 4.49 18.62 -35.35
C TYR A 169 5.81 19.28 -34.96
N SER A 170 6.32 20.16 -35.81
CA SER A 170 7.60 20.84 -35.58
C SER A 170 7.38 22.31 -35.29
N ILE A 171 8.13 22.83 -34.31
CA ILE A 171 8.24 24.25 -33.99
C ILE A 171 9.61 24.75 -34.45
N LYS A 172 9.62 25.91 -35.10
CA LYS A 172 10.81 26.56 -35.63
C LYS A 172 11.17 27.75 -34.78
#